data_AF-A0A917AWD6-F1
#
_entry.id   AF-A0A917AWD6-F1
#
_cell.length_a   1.000
_cell.length_b   1.000
_cell.length_c   1.000
_cell.angle_alpha   90.00
_cell.angle_beta   90.00
_cell.angle_gamma   90.00
#
_symmetry.space_group_name_H-M   'P 1'
#
loop_
_entity.id
_entity.type
_entity.pdbx_description
1 polymer ?
#
loop_
_entity_poly.entity_id
_entity_poly.type
_entity_poly.pdbx_seq_one_letter_code
_entity_poly.pdbx_strand_id
1 'polypeptide(L)'
;MAQLIKLQDYPSRYENDMYYYPSQYVSLKKEQWKRISDTYESDLFQEYRMNILQEEEYSVVAQTEKKGFISSMFERFKKKEIIQEEELKSDPQDQPFYYVREFFLQYNPSSAEALQKSYQRFMFQLQMKWASSLVGQKPMTDAIVKNSSLLRHFLTKLPDNYFVMYRPVFHIGSAPVEAEIIIISPVATWCITCVDGDSDSTFVARKGNFWVNKSLRHEQKIINPMHASHRMGKIVQSIYRNKQIDMPIRHILLARDGYIDYPSPPIDVEIIDKRNVNKWYESLRQLSSPIKFQQLKAAQALLDTCKRTVATDQEEGERVEER
;
A
#
# COMPACT_ATOMS: atom_id res chain seq x y z
N MET A 1 5.74 0.82 9.09
CA MET A 1 5.01 0.38 7.90
C MET A 1 4.77 1.59 7.04
N ALA A 2 5.27 1.58 5.80
CA ALA A 2 4.98 2.60 4.80
C ALA A 2 3.49 2.65 4.48
N GLN A 3 3.09 3.72 3.79
CA GLN A 3 1.70 3.98 3.44
C GLN A 3 1.45 3.67 1.96
N LEU A 4 0.55 2.74 1.67
CA LEU A 4 0.06 2.46 0.34
C LEU A 4 -0.95 3.54 -0.06
N ILE A 5 -0.58 4.39 -1.00
CA ILE A 5 -1.40 5.53 -1.43
C ILE A 5 -2.11 5.29 -2.77
N LYS A 6 -1.67 4.31 -3.55
CA LYS A 6 -2.33 3.90 -4.81
C LYS A 6 -2.05 2.45 -5.12
N LEU A 7 -3.10 1.72 -5.52
CA LEU A 7 -3.02 0.36 -6.04
C LEU A 7 -3.66 0.35 -7.42
N GLN A 8 -2.87 0.09 -8.46
CA GLN A 8 -3.35 0.03 -9.85
C GLN A 8 -4.17 1.27 -10.27
N ASP A 9 -5.35 1.07 -10.85
CA ASP A 9 -6.34 2.07 -11.24
C ASP A 9 -7.50 2.16 -10.23
N TYR A 10 -7.43 1.43 -9.11
CA TYR A 10 -8.46 1.49 -8.07
C TYR A 10 -8.53 2.88 -7.45
N PRO A 11 -9.74 3.36 -7.10
CA PRO A 11 -9.87 4.61 -6.37
C PRO A 11 -9.19 4.47 -5.00
N SER A 12 -8.47 5.50 -4.58
CA SER A 12 -7.76 5.53 -3.31
C SER A 12 -8.26 6.67 -2.45
N ARG A 13 -8.41 6.44 -1.15
CA ARG A 13 -8.79 7.52 -0.20
C ARG A 13 -7.81 8.69 -0.22
N TYR A 14 -6.54 8.42 -0.47
CA TYR A 14 -5.51 9.45 -0.58
C TYR A 14 -5.69 10.38 -1.78
N GLU A 15 -6.48 9.99 -2.79
CA GLU A 15 -6.83 10.87 -3.92
C GLU A 15 -7.81 11.97 -3.51
N ASN A 16 -8.58 11.77 -2.43
CA ASN A 16 -9.50 12.78 -1.90
C ASN A 16 -8.73 13.90 -1.19
N ASP A 17 -7.76 13.54 -0.35
CA ASP A 17 -6.92 14.52 0.37
C ASP A 17 -5.56 13.94 0.78
N MET A 18 -4.54 14.15 -0.05
CA MET A 18 -3.19 13.68 0.25
C MET A 18 -2.54 14.41 1.45
N TYR A 19 -3.09 15.53 1.92
CA TYR A 19 -2.54 16.28 3.06
C TYR A 19 -3.13 15.83 4.41
N TYR A 20 -4.34 15.27 4.39
CA TYR A 20 -5.03 14.80 5.59
C TYR A 20 -4.74 13.32 5.91
N TYR A 21 -4.97 12.42 4.94
CA TYR A 21 -4.95 10.97 5.20
C TYR A 21 -3.60 10.42 5.68
N PRO A 22 -2.42 10.95 5.29
CA PRO A 22 -1.16 10.44 5.81
C PRO A 22 -1.00 10.60 7.32
N SER A 23 -1.42 11.75 7.86
CA SER A 23 -1.38 12.02 9.30
C SER A 23 -2.41 11.15 10.02
N GLN A 24 -3.61 11.02 9.45
CA GLN A 24 -4.67 10.17 9.98
C GLN A 24 -4.23 8.70 10.07
N TYR A 25 -3.54 8.17 9.05
CA TYR A 25 -3.01 6.81 9.07
C TYR A 25 -2.02 6.59 10.21
N VAL A 26 -1.11 7.55 10.44
CA VAL A 26 -0.10 7.47 11.50
C VAL A 26 -0.77 7.48 12.88
N SER A 27 -1.74 8.38 13.11
CA SER A 27 -2.49 8.46 14.38
C SER A 27 -3.30 7.19 14.63
N LEU A 28 -4.10 6.77 13.64
CA LEU A 28 -4.94 5.58 13.72
C LEU A 28 -4.11 4.33 14.05
N LYS A 29 -2.97 4.14 13.38
CA LYS A 29 -2.08 3.01 13.66
C LYS A 29 -1.54 3.04 15.09
N LYS A 30 -1.14 4.21 15.61
CA LYS A 30 -0.60 4.32 16.97
C LYS A 30 -1.67 4.07 18.03
N GLU A 31 -2.84 4.68 17.86
CA GLU A 31 -3.96 4.56 18.79
C GLU A 31 -4.50 3.13 18.86
N GLN A 32 -4.68 2.48 17.71
CA GLN A 32 -5.14 1.10 17.65
C GLN A 32 -4.13 0.13 18.26
N TRP A 33 -2.85 0.28 17.93
CA TRP A 33 -1.82 -0.56 18.52
C TRP A 33 -1.83 -0.44 20.05
N LYS A 34 -1.86 0.79 20.57
CA LYS A 34 -1.92 1.05 22.01
C LYS A 34 -3.13 0.36 22.65
N ARG A 35 -4.34 0.56 22.10
CA ARG A 35 -5.56 -0.08 22.64
C ARG A 35 -5.44 -1.60 22.63
N ILE A 36 -5.01 -2.19 21.52
CA ILE A 36 -4.89 -3.64 21.38
C ILE A 36 -3.80 -4.21 22.31
N SER A 37 -2.66 -3.53 22.45
CA SER A 37 -1.59 -3.95 23.35
C SER A 37 -2.01 -3.84 24.80
N ASP A 38 -2.63 -2.72 25.20
CA ASP A 38 -3.07 -2.49 26.57
C ASP A 38 -4.11 -3.56 26.99
N THR A 39 -5.07 -3.89 26.11
CA THR A 39 -6.05 -4.97 26.35
C THR A 39 -5.41 -6.36 26.42
N TYR A 40 -4.34 -6.59 25.65
CA TYR A 40 -3.60 -7.86 25.69
C TYR A 40 -2.78 -8.00 26.99
N GLU A 41 -2.10 -6.93 27.41
CA GLU A 41 -1.30 -6.89 28.64
C GLU A 41 -2.16 -6.97 29.91
N SER A 42 -3.42 -6.52 29.86
CA SER A 42 -4.35 -6.60 30.98
C SER A 42 -5.08 -7.93 31.11
N ASP A 43 -4.72 -8.95 30.33
CA ASP A 43 -5.41 -10.26 30.24
C ASP A 43 -6.91 -10.20 29.86
N LEU A 44 -7.39 -9.05 29.38
CA LEU A 44 -8.80 -8.82 28.99
C LEU A 44 -9.07 -9.17 27.52
N PHE A 45 -8.05 -9.64 26.79
CA PHE A 45 -8.14 -9.90 25.35
C PHE A 45 -9.26 -10.87 25.01
N GLN A 46 -9.35 -12.00 25.74
CA GLN A 46 -10.37 -13.02 25.47
C GLN A 46 -11.76 -12.54 25.85
N GLU A 47 -11.91 -11.85 26.98
CA GLU A 47 -13.20 -11.28 27.41
C GLU A 47 -13.72 -10.29 26.36
N TYR A 48 -12.89 -9.34 25.95
CA TYR A 48 -13.27 -8.33 24.95
C TYR A 48 -13.62 -8.97 23.60
N ARG A 49 -12.83 -9.95 23.15
CA ARG A 49 -13.12 -10.71 21.92
C ARG A 49 -14.45 -11.47 22.01
N MET A 50 -14.71 -12.17 23.13
CA MET A 50 -15.94 -12.93 23.31
C MET A 50 -17.18 -12.03 23.36
N ASN A 51 -17.09 -10.87 24.02
CA ASN A 51 -18.17 -9.88 24.04
C ASN A 51 -18.51 -9.42 22.62
N ILE A 52 -17.50 -9.11 21.79
CA ILE A 52 -17.71 -8.71 20.39
C ILE A 52 -18.35 -9.84 19.57
N LEU A 53 -17.87 -11.08 19.71
CA LEU A 53 -18.41 -12.23 18.97
C LEU A 53 -19.88 -12.48 19.31
N GLN A 54 -20.24 -12.38 20.60
CA GLN A 54 -21.64 -12.50 21.04
C GLN A 54 -22.49 -11.39 20.45
N GLU A 55 -22.05 -10.13 20.50
CA GLU A 55 -22.76 -9.01 19.86
C GLU A 55 -22.99 -9.20 18.35
N GLU A 56 -22.00 -9.74 17.63
CA GLU A 56 -22.18 -10.05 16.20
C GLU A 56 -23.22 -11.13 15.96
N GLU A 57 -23.18 -12.22 16.74
CA GLU A 57 -24.16 -13.30 16.64
C GLU A 57 -25.59 -12.79 16.91
N TYR A 58 -25.78 -11.99 17.96
CA TYR A 58 -27.05 -11.32 18.25
C TYR A 58 -27.48 -10.36 17.12
N SER A 59 -26.54 -9.64 16.50
CA SER A 59 -26.86 -8.71 15.40
C SER A 59 -27.27 -9.40 14.10
N VAL A 60 -26.70 -10.57 13.78
CA VAL A 60 -27.10 -11.37 12.62
C VAL A 60 -28.51 -11.94 12.81
N VAL A 61 -28.83 -12.39 14.02
CA VAL A 61 -30.17 -12.86 14.39
C VAL A 61 -31.17 -11.69 14.42
N ALA A 62 -30.80 -10.52 14.92
CA ALA A 62 -31.67 -9.34 14.91
C ALA A 62 -31.86 -8.72 13.52
N GLN A 63 -30.90 -8.87 12.60
CA GLN A 63 -31.06 -8.42 11.20
C GLN A 63 -32.09 -9.25 10.42
N THR A 64 -32.45 -10.45 10.87
CA THR A 64 -33.63 -11.17 10.36
C THR A 64 -34.96 -10.59 10.88
N GLU A 65 -34.94 -9.76 11.93
CA GLU A 65 -36.12 -9.09 12.49
C GLU A 65 -35.87 -7.57 12.70
N LYS A 66 -35.90 -6.83 11.58
CA LYS A 66 -36.04 -5.36 11.45
C LYS A 66 -34.94 -4.44 12.05
N LYS A 67 -34.62 -3.44 11.22
CA LYS A 67 -33.69 -2.32 11.45
C LYS A 67 -34.07 -1.44 12.64
N GLY A 68 -33.09 -1.19 13.54
CA GLY A 68 -32.91 0.12 14.16
C GLY A 68 -32.79 0.17 15.67
N PHE A 69 -31.70 -0.31 16.29
CA PHE A 69 -31.38 -0.03 17.71
C PHE A 69 -29.88 -0.27 18.02
N ILE A 70 -28.95 0.55 17.51
CA ILE A 70 -27.50 0.40 17.86
C ILE A 70 -26.79 1.74 18.14
N SER A 71 -27.45 2.69 18.82
CA SER A 71 -26.79 3.95 19.26
C SER A 71 -26.53 4.02 20.77
N SER A 72 -27.09 3.13 21.60
CA SER A 72 -27.11 3.30 23.07
C SER A 72 -25.93 2.72 23.83
N MET A 73 -25.05 1.93 23.20
CA MET A 73 -23.93 1.28 23.89
C MET A 73 -22.58 2.04 23.77
N PHE A 74 -22.56 3.14 23.00
CA PHE A 74 -21.35 3.95 22.77
C PHE A 74 -21.04 4.93 23.92
N GLU A 75 -22.03 5.28 24.75
CA GLU A 75 -21.85 6.27 25.83
C GLU A 75 -21.05 5.74 27.03
N ARG A 76 -21.00 4.41 27.24
CA ARG A 76 -20.32 3.85 28.42
C ARG A 76 -18.79 3.82 28.30
N PHE A 77 -18.23 3.91 27.10
CA PHE A 77 -16.78 3.95 26.87
C PHE A 77 -16.22 5.37 26.63
N LYS A 78 -17.09 6.38 26.47
CA LYS A 78 -16.69 7.79 26.28
C LYS A 78 -16.35 8.54 27.58
N LYS A 79 -16.43 7.88 28.75
CA LYS A 79 -16.30 8.55 30.06
C LYS A 79 -14.86 8.68 30.61
N LYS A 80 -13.82 8.44 29.81
CA LYS A 80 -12.42 8.74 30.16
C LYS A 80 -11.61 9.11 28.92
N GLU A 81 -11.69 10.39 28.55
CA GLU A 81 -10.66 11.25 27.94
C GLU A 81 -11.37 12.34 27.13
N ILE A 82 -11.32 13.57 27.64
CA ILE A 82 -11.77 14.76 26.95
C ILE A 82 -10.65 15.12 25.97
N ILE A 83 -10.85 14.82 24.69
CA ILE A 83 -10.14 15.45 23.58
C ILE A 83 -11.24 16.07 22.71
N GLN A 84 -11.16 17.39 22.53
CA GLN A 84 -12.08 18.15 21.69
C GLN A 84 -11.99 17.63 20.24
N GLU A 85 -13.02 16.90 19.82
CA GLU A 85 -13.19 16.46 18.42
C GLU A 85 -13.86 17.60 17.64
N GLU A 86 -13.11 18.21 16.73
CA GLU A 86 -13.69 18.89 15.57
C GLU A 86 -14.42 17.83 14.74
N GLU A 87 -15.74 17.98 14.61
CA GLU A 87 -16.60 17.18 13.74
C GLU A 87 -16.21 17.40 12.26
N LEU A 88 -15.22 16.66 11.77
CA LEU A 88 -15.10 16.38 10.34
C LEU A 88 -16.01 15.22 9.98
N LYS A 89 -16.88 15.47 9.00
CA LYS A 89 -17.74 14.53 8.26
C LYS A 89 -17.02 13.20 8.01
N SER A 90 -17.16 12.25 8.93
CA SER A 90 -16.54 10.93 8.81
C SER A 90 -17.61 9.89 8.50
N ASP A 91 -17.31 9.04 7.52
CA ASP A 91 -18.04 7.79 7.27
C ASP A 91 -18.10 6.99 8.60
N PRO A 92 -19.23 6.36 8.97
CA PRO A 92 -19.30 5.47 10.13
C PRO A 92 -18.17 4.41 10.20
N GLN A 93 -17.61 4.01 9.05
CA GLN A 93 -16.49 3.06 8.94
C GLN A 93 -15.12 3.69 9.26
N ASP A 94 -15.01 5.01 9.37
CA ASP A 94 -13.77 5.74 9.63
C ASP A 94 -13.52 6.03 11.12
N GLN A 95 -14.36 5.48 11.98
CA GLN A 95 -14.19 5.58 13.42
C GLN A 95 -13.04 4.66 13.89
N PRO A 96 -12.07 5.16 14.67
CA PRO A 96 -10.97 4.35 15.21
C PRO A 96 -11.44 3.07 15.92
N PHE A 97 -12.63 3.10 16.52
CA PHE A 97 -13.25 1.98 17.21
C PHE A 97 -13.67 0.83 16.27
N TYR A 98 -14.15 1.12 15.06
CA TYR A 98 -14.61 0.11 14.11
C TYR A 98 -13.49 -0.88 13.74
N TYR A 99 -12.33 -0.34 13.41
CA TYR A 99 -11.16 -1.14 13.04
C TYR A 99 -10.57 -1.94 14.21
N VAL A 100 -10.62 -1.42 15.44
CA VAL A 100 -10.23 -2.20 16.63
C VAL A 100 -11.15 -3.41 16.78
N ARG A 101 -12.46 -3.23 16.62
CA ARG A 101 -13.44 -4.32 16.65
C ARG A 101 -13.17 -5.37 15.56
N GLU A 102 -12.92 -4.94 14.31
CA GLU A 102 -12.53 -5.85 13.22
C GLU A 102 -11.30 -6.70 13.57
N PHE A 103 -10.29 -6.10 14.22
CA PHE A 103 -9.10 -6.83 14.65
C PHE A 103 -9.44 -7.96 15.63
N PHE A 104 -10.20 -7.66 16.68
CA PHE A 104 -10.57 -8.63 17.70
C PHE A 104 -11.43 -9.77 17.16
N LEU A 105 -12.22 -9.54 16.12
CA LEU A 105 -12.98 -10.59 15.42
C LEU A 105 -12.05 -11.54 14.65
N GLN A 106 -11.11 -10.97 13.91
CA GLN A 106 -10.28 -11.72 12.95
C GLN A 106 -9.09 -12.44 13.60
N TYR A 107 -8.54 -11.93 14.71
CA TYR A 107 -7.27 -12.40 15.26
C TYR A 107 -7.37 -12.87 16.72
N ASN A 108 -6.76 -14.02 17.00
CA ASN A 108 -6.58 -14.57 18.34
C ASN A 108 -5.11 -14.98 18.55
N PRO A 109 -4.22 -14.05 18.90
CA PRO A 109 -2.79 -14.31 19.01
C PRO A 109 -2.43 -15.10 20.28
N SER A 110 -1.55 -16.09 20.13
CA SER A 110 -1.09 -16.96 21.23
C SER A 110 0.09 -16.41 22.03
N SER A 111 0.74 -15.34 21.55
CA SER A 111 1.89 -14.70 22.21
C SER A 111 1.99 -13.22 21.81
N ALA A 112 2.82 -12.44 22.53
CA ALA A 112 3.09 -11.04 22.19
C ALA A 112 3.71 -10.88 20.78
N GLU A 113 4.58 -11.81 20.38
CA GLU A 113 5.13 -11.81 19.01
C GLU A 113 4.02 -12.10 17.97
N ALA A 114 3.12 -13.04 18.27
CA ALA A 114 1.98 -13.34 17.42
C ALA A 114 1.01 -12.14 17.35
N LEU A 115 0.80 -11.40 18.44
CA LEU A 115 0.00 -10.18 18.48
C LEU A 115 0.56 -9.12 17.52
N GLN A 116 1.87 -8.87 17.58
CA GLN A 116 2.53 -7.92 16.69
C GLN A 116 2.39 -8.32 15.22
N LYS A 117 2.61 -9.61 14.90
CA LYS A 117 2.45 -10.12 13.52
C LYS A 117 1.00 -10.02 13.04
N SER A 118 0.03 -10.35 13.90
CA SER A 118 -1.41 -10.19 13.60
C SER A 118 -1.75 -8.73 13.34
N TYR A 119 -1.25 -7.81 14.14
CA TYR A 119 -1.49 -6.38 13.95
C TYR A 119 -0.86 -5.84 12.65
N GLN A 120 0.36 -6.25 12.32
CA GLN A 120 0.96 -5.91 11.02
C GLN A 120 0.14 -6.43 9.84
N ARG A 121 -0.41 -7.65 9.94
CA ARG A 121 -1.28 -8.22 8.91
C ARG A 121 -2.59 -7.46 8.79
N PHE A 122 -3.20 -7.09 9.92
CA PHE A 122 -4.38 -6.24 9.96
C PHE A 122 -4.13 -4.87 9.31
N MET A 123 -3.03 -4.19 9.67
CA MET A 123 -2.66 -2.91 9.08
C MET A 123 -2.36 -3.01 7.59
N PHE A 124 -1.81 -4.13 7.12
CA PHE A 124 -1.67 -4.39 5.68
C PHE A 124 -3.05 -4.47 5.00
N GLN A 125 -4.00 -5.23 5.56
CA GLN A 125 -5.36 -5.32 5.02
C GLN A 125 -6.09 -3.98 5.02
N LEU A 126 -5.94 -3.18 6.09
CA LEU A 126 -6.51 -1.85 6.16
C LEU A 126 -5.98 -0.94 5.04
N GLN A 127 -4.67 -0.96 4.81
CA GLN A 127 -4.06 -0.19 3.71
C GLN A 127 -4.56 -0.64 2.35
N MET A 128 -4.75 -1.95 2.14
CA MET A 128 -5.37 -2.46 0.92
C MET A 128 -6.78 -1.89 0.74
N LYS A 129 -7.62 -1.88 1.80
CA LYS A 129 -8.96 -1.25 1.76
C LYS A 129 -8.89 0.24 1.42
N TRP A 130 -7.98 0.99 2.05
CA TRP A 130 -7.83 2.44 1.83
C TRP A 130 -7.33 2.78 0.43
N ALA A 131 -6.44 1.96 -0.13
CA ALA A 131 -5.86 2.16 -1.44
C ALA A 131 -6.70 1.58 -2.58
N SER A 132 -7.79 0.87 -2.27
CA SER A 132 -8.65 0.25 -3.30
C SER A 132 -10.11 0.65 -3.28
N SER A 133 -10.61 1.37 -2.25
CA SER A 133 -11.98 1.97 -2.07
C SER A 133 -13.20 1.19 -2.61
N LEU A 134 -13.06 -0.08 -2.99
CA LEU A 134 -14.11 -0.97 -3.42
C LEU A 134 -14.79 -1.50 -2.17
N VAL A 135 -15.69 -0.69 -1.64
CA VAL A 135 -16.73 -1.13 -0.74
C VAL A 135 -17.67 -2.02 -1.56
N GLY A 136 -17.50 -3.34 -1.47
CA GLY A 136 -18.54 -4.31 -1.82
C GLY A 136 -18.52 -4.96 -3.20
N GLN A 137 -17.49 -4.85 -4.04
CA GLN A 137 -17.45 -5.60 -5.32
C GLN A 137 -16.09 -6.22 -5.65
N LYS A 138 -16.18 -7.47 -6.16
CA LYS A 138 -15.18 -8.46 -6.62
C LYS A 138 -13.97 -8.69 -5.70
N PRO A 139 -13.60 -9.95 -5.40
CA PRO A 139 -12.37 -10.25 -4.68
C PRO A 139 -11.17 -9.65 -5.43
N MET A 140 -10.20 -9.08 -4.69
CA MET A 140 -8.90 -8.69 -5.23
C MET A 140 -8.38 -9.79 -6.15
N THR A 141 -8.00 -9.43 -7.38
CA THR A 141 -7.56 -10.41 -8.37
C THR A 141 -6.38 -11.23 -7.87
N ASP A 142 -6.27 -12.49 -8.31
CA ASP A 142 -5.17 -13.40 -7.97
C ASP A 142 -3.79 -12.81 -8.26
N ALA A 143 -3.67 -11.84 -9.18
CA ALA A 143 -2.42 -11.14 -9.49
C ALA A 143 -1.94 -10.21 -8.35
N ILE A 144 -2.86 -9.50 -7.68
CA ILE A 144 -2.55 -8.66 -6.51
C ILE A 144 -2.20 -9.55 -5.31
N VAL A 145 -2.87 -10.69 -5.19
CA VAL A 145 -2.62 -11.70 -4.15
C VAL A 145 -1.28 -12.43 -4.39
N LYS A 146 -0.94 -12.79 -5.63
CA LYS A 146 0.34 -13.44 -5.99
C LYS A 146 1.54 -12.50 -5.84
N ASN A 147 1.43 -11.24 -6.27
CA ASN A 147 2.49 -10.24 -6.07
C ASN A 147 2.42 -9.54 -4.71
N SER A 148 1.56 -10.01 -3.80
CA SER A 148 1.41 -9.47 -2.45
C SER A 148 2.70 -9.57 -1.63
N SER A 149 3.61 -10.50 -1.96
CA SER A 149 4.84 -10.68 -1.19
C SER A 149 5.76 -9.46 -1.28
N LEU A 150 5.93 -8.87 -2.47
CA LEU A 150 6.77 -7.69 -2.68
C LEU A 150 6.14 -6.44 -2.08
N LEU A 151 4.87 -6.21 -2.37
CA LEU A 151 4.12 -5.08 -1.81
C LEU A 151 4.11 -5.15 -0.28
N ARG A 152 3.78 -6.31 0.30
CA ARG A 152 3.83 -6.53 1.75
C ARG A 152 5.23 -6.30 2.29
N HIS A 153 6.27 -6.75 1.59
CA HIS A 153 7.65 -6.51 2.02
C HIS A 153 7.98 -5.02 2.09
N PHE A 154 7.67 -4.23 1.06
CA PHE A 154 7.84 -2.78 1.09
C PHE A 154 7.05 -2.13 2.23
N LEU A 155 5.76 -2.43 2.33
CA LEU A 155 4.91 -1.83 3.36
C LEU A 155 5.34 -2.21 4.76
N THR A 156 5.82 -3.42 5.00
CA THR A 156 6.23 -3.86 6.35
C THR A 156 7.63 -3.37 6.74
N LYS A 157 8.58 -3.35 5.80
CA LYS A 157 9.99 -3.01 6.09
C LYS A 157 10.27 -1.53 6.08
N LEU A 158 9.50 -0.74 5.34
CA LEU A 158 9.69 0.71 5.28
C LEU A 158 8.96 1.44 6.42
N PRO A 159 9.52 2.57 6.92
CA PRO A 159 8.83 3.43 7.87
C PRO A 159 7.60 4.11 7.26
N ASP A 160 6.74 4.67 8.12
CA ASP A 160 5.46 5.31 7.76
C ASP A 160 5.58 6.70 7.14
N ASN A 161 6.80 7.21 6.96
CA ASN A 161 7.10 8.41 6.20
C ASN A 161 7.34 8.13 4.70
N TYR A 162 7.11 6.92 4.22
CA TYR A 162 7.18 6.55 2.80
C TYR A 162 5.78 6.37 2.22
N PHE A 163 5.58 6.88 1.01
CA PHE A 163 4.38 6.61 0.22
C PHE A 163 4.68 5.62 -0.90
N VAL A 164 3.86 4.59 -1.02
CA VAL A 164 4.01 3.54 -2.02
C VAL A 164 2.83 3.61 -2.99
N MET A 165 3.13 3.69 -4.28
CA MET A 165 2.18 3.46 -5.37
C MET A 165 2.56 2.16 -6.05
N TYR A 166 1.65 1.19 -6.04
CA TYR A 166 1.90 -0.13 -6.57
C TYR A 166 1.19 -0.34 -7.91
N ARG A 167 1.98 -0.37 -8.99
CA ARG A 167 1.54 -0.44 -10.39
C ARG A 167 0.52 0.62 -10.79
N PRO A 168 0.70 1.91 -10.43
CA PRO A 168 -0.31 2.92 -10.72
C PRO A 168 -0.51 3.07 -12.23
N VAL A 169 -1.75 3.30 -12.63
CA VAL A 169 -2.11 3.58 -14.03
C VAL A 169 -2.26 5.08 -14.21
N PHE A 170 -1.51 5.68 -15.13
CA PHE A 170 -1.56 7.11 -15.44
C PHE A 170 -2.30 7.39 -16.74
N HIS A 171 -3.01 8.52 -16.83
CA HIS A 171 -3.51 9.04 -18.10
C HIS A 171 -2.45 9.95 -18.74
N ILE A 172 -1.89 9.51 -19.87
CA ILE A 172 -0.90 10.27 -20.62
C ILE A 172 -1.42 10.48 -22.04
N GLY A 173 -1.82 11.71 -22.35
CA GLY A 173 -2.60 11.97 -23.55
C GLY A 173 -3.94 11.21 -23.47
N SER A 174 -4.21 10.36 -24.46
CA SER A 174 -5.46 9.58 -24.54
C SER A 174 -5.30 8.10 -24.14
N ALA A 175 -4.14 7.68 -23.66
CA ALA A 175 -3.87 6.27 -23.35
C ALA A 175 -3.55 6.06 -21.86
N PRO A 176 -4.14 5.03 -21.22
CA PRO A 176 -3.71 4.58 -19.91
C PRO A 176 -2.34 3.90 -20.02
N VAL A 177 -1.41 4.28 -19.16
CA VAL A 177 -0.08 3.68 -19.09
C VAL A 177 0.15 3.16 -17.67
N GLU A 178 0.30 1.85 -17.54
CA GLU A 178 0.66 1.20 -16.28
C GLU A 178 2.16 1.40 -16.00
N ALA A 179 2.48 1.89 -14.81
CA ALA A 179 3.84 1.93 -14.28
C ALA A 179 4.12 0.71 -13.39
N GLU A 180 5.35 0.59 -12.88
CA GLU A 180 5.70 -0.45 -11.91
C GLU A 180 5.54 0.10 -10.48
N ILE A 181 6.60 0.16 -9.67
CA ILE A 181 6.51 0.57 -8.28
C ILE A 181 7.11 1.95 -8.14
N ILE A 182 6.35 2.88 -7.57
CA ILE A 182 6.82 4.23 -7.27
C ILE A 182 6.82 4.38 -5.75
N ILE A 183 7.97 4.69 -5.17
CA ILE A 183 8.11 4.99 -3.74
C ILE A 183 8.54 6.44 -3.57
N ILE A 184 7.76 7.19 -2.79
CA ILE A 184 8.01 8.60 -2.52
C ILE A 184 8.55 8.71 -1.10
N SER A 185 9.84 9.04 -0.99
CA SER A 185 10.53 9.25 0.28
C SER A 185 10.57 10.73 0.64
N PRO A 186 11.01 11.10 1.86
CA PRO A 186 11.24 12.50 2.23
C PRO A 186 12.33 13.24 1.44
N VAL A 187 13.09 12.56 0.57
CA VAL A 187 14.24 13.13 -0.16
C VAL A 187 14.22 12.92 -1.67
N ALA A 188 13.49 11.92 -2.17
CA ALA A 188 13.46 11.54 -3.57
C ALA A 188 12.27 10.64 -3.90
N THR A 189 11.90 10.58 -5.18
CA THR A 189 11.02 9.54 -5.75
C THR A 189 11.85 8.43 -6.38
N TRP A 190 11.54 7.19 -6.01
CA TRP A 190 12.16 6.00 -6.54
C TRP A 190 11.21 5.30 -7.51
N CYS A 191 11.65 5.18 -8.75
CA CYS A 191 11.01 4.43 -9.81
C CYS A 191 11.65 3.03 -9.82
N ILE A 192 10.97 2.05 -9.23
CA ILE A 192 11.51 0.70 -9.01
C ILE A 192 10.94 -0.24 -10.07
N THR A 193 11.83 -0.77 -10.89
CA THR A 193 11.53 -1.83 -11.87
C THR A 193 12.05 -3.16 -11.36
N CYS A 194 11.18 -4.16 -11.34
CA CYS A 194 11.52 -5.50 -10.87
C CYS A 194 12.09 -6.34 -12.02
N VAL A 195 13.14 -7.11 -11.72
CA VAL A 195 13.72 -8.10 -12.62
C VAL A 195 13.43 -9.47 -12.04
N ASP A 196 12.31 -10.04 -12.47
CA ASP A 196 11.81 -11.32 -11.96
C ASP A 196 12.39 -12.51 -12.75
N GLY A 197 12.62 -13.61 -12.03
CA GLY A 197 13.13 -14.87 -12.57
C GLY A 197 13.24 -15.93 -11.48
N ASP A 198 13.86 -17.07 -11.81
CA ASP A 198 14.08 -18.13 -10.82
C ASP A 198 15.02 -17.66 -9.70
N SER A 199 14.91 -18.25 -8.52
CA SER A 199 15.86 -18.01 -7.42
C SER A 199 17.30 -18.29 -7.88
N ASP A 200 18.22 -17.43 -7.46
CA ASP A 200 19.65 -17.47 -7.80
C ASP A 200 19.97 -17.29 -9.29
N SER A 201 19.02 -16.77 -10.06
CA SER A 201 19.25 -16.37 -11.45
C SER A 201 20.21 -15.19 -11.57
N THR A 202 21.02 -15.18 -12.62
CA THR A 202 21.85 -14.03 -13.00
C THR A 202 21.30 -13.36 -14.25
N PHE A 203 20.94 -12.09 -14.14
CA PHE A 203 20.44 -11.26 -15.23
C PHE A 203 21.58 -10.47 -15.85
N VAL A 204 21.99 -10.87 -17.04
CA VAL A 204 23.10 -10.26 -17.77
C VAL A 204 22.56 -9.19 -18.72
N ALA A 205 22.93 -7.94 -18.46
CA ALA A 205 22.61 -6.83 -19.33
C ALA A 205 23.31 -6.98 -20.67
N ARG A 206 22.55 -6.90 -21.76
CA ARG A 206 23.07 -6.90 -23.13
C ARG A 206 22.57 -5.67 -23.88
N LYS A 207 23.30 -5.29 -24.93
CA LYS A 207 22.86 -4.22 -25.84
C LYS A 207 21.61 -4.67 -26.59
N GLY A 208 20.67 -3.74 -26.78
CA GLY A 208 19.41 -3.97 -27.48
C GLY A 208 18.22 -4.18 -26.56
N ASN A 209 17.19 -4.84 -27.09
CA ASN A 209 15.87 -4.94 -26.47
C ASN A 209 15.74 -6.06 -25.43
N PHE A 210 16.76 -6.91 -25.31
CA PHE A 210 16.70 -8.11 -24.47
C PHE A 210 17.93 -8.25 -23.58
N TRP A 211 17.68 -8.63 -22.34
CA TRP A 211 18.67 -9.17 -21.43
C TRP A 211 18.61 -10.69 -21.44
N VAL A 212 19.58 -11.32 -20.78
CA VAL A 212 19.61 -12.77 -20.62
C VAL A 212 19.49 -13.11 -19.15
N ASN A 213 18.49 -13.91 -18.81
CA ASN A 213 18.36 -14.55 -17.52
C ASN A 213 19.01 -15.94 -17.59
N LYS A 214 20.07 -16.13 -16.80
CA LYS A 214 20.76 -17.42 -16.62
C LYS A 214 20.37 -18.01 -15.27
N SER A 215 19.58 -19.09 -15.29
CA SER A 215 19.34 -19.92 -14.10
C SER A 215 20.20 -21.18 -14.15
N LEU A 216 20.18 -22.00 -13.10
CA LEU A 216 20.86 -23.30 -13.08
C LEU A 216 20.32 -24.27 -14.15
N ARG A 217 19.07 -24.08 -14.60
CA ARG A 217 18.35 -25.02 -15.46
C ARG A 217 18.25 -24.56 -16.91
N HIS A 218 18.18 -23.25 -17.15
CA HIS A 218 17.98 -22.71 -18.49
C HIS A 218 18.51 -21.28 -18.64
N GLU A 219 18.79 -20.92 -19.91
CA GLU A 219 19.05 -19.55 -20.32
C GLU A 219 17.84 -19.04 -21.12
N GLN A 220 17.25 -17.92 -20.70
CA GLN A 220 16.10 -17.31 -21.38
C GLN A 220 16.35 -15.84 -21.66
N LYS A 221 15.84 -15.34 -22.79
CA LYS A 221 15.84 -13.91 -23.10
C LYS A 221 14.67 -13.24 -22.38
N ILE A 222 14.94 -12.15 -21.69
CA ILE A 222 13.91 -11.29 -21.08
C ILE A 222 13.94 -9.92 -21.75
N ILE A 223 12.82 -9.23 -21.78
CA ILE A 223 12.77 -7.84 -22.26
C ILE A 223 13.67 -7.00 -21.35
N ASN A 224 14.43 -6.09 -21.94
CA ASN A 224 15.31 -5.21 -21.19
C ASN A 224 14.49 -4.35 -20.20
N PRO A 225 14.67 -4.53 -18.87
CA PRO A 225 13.91 -3.83 -17.85
C PRO A 225 14.13 -2.30 -17.87
N MET A 226 15.21 -1.83 -18.48
CA MET A 226 15.45 -0.40 -18.68
C MET A 226 14.36 0.28 -19.51
N HIS A 227 13.65 -0.44 -20.39
CA HIS A 227 12.54 0.16 -21.15
C HIS A 227 11.40 0.58 -20.22
N ALA A 228 11.01 -0.29 -19.29
CA ALA A 228 9.96 0.01 -18.31
C ALA A 228 10.43 1.08 -17.32
N SER A 229 11.66 0.95 -16.81
CA SER A 229 12.26 1.93 -15.89
C SER A 229 12.35 3.34 -16.50
N HIS A 230 12.88 3.49 -17.72
CA HIS A 230 12.96 4.78 -18.40
C HIS A 230 11.58 5.36 -18.72
N ARG A 231 10.63 4.51 -19.13
CA ARG A 231 9.25 4.96 -19.38
C ARG A 231 8.66 5.53 -18.08
N MET A 232 8.70 4.77 -16.99
CA MET A 232 8.19 5.19 -15.69
C MET A 232 8.84 6.50 -15.21
N GLY A 233 10.17 6.62 -15.27
CA GLY A 233 10.84 7.87 -14.86
C GLY A 233 10.47 9.06 -15.74
N LYS A 234 10.33 8.89 -17.06
CA LYS A 234 9.85 9.97 -17.94
C LYS A 234 8.43 10.44 -17.60
N ILE A 235 7.56 9.51 -17.20
CA ILE A 235 6.19 9.82 -16.76
C ILE A 235 6.24 10.69 -15.51
N VAL A 236 6.94 10.22 -14.47
CA VAL A 236 7.08 10.95 -13.20
C VAL A 236 7.73 12.32 -13.43
N GLN A 237 8.79 12.38 -14.23
CA GLN A 237 9.49 13.62 -14.56
C GLN A 237 8.59 14.63 -15.29
N SER A 238 7.77 14.16 -16.23
CA SER A 238 6.80 14.99 -16.94
C SER A 238 5.76 15.58 -15.98
N ILE A 239 5.20 14.75 -15.09
CA ILE A 239 4.23 15.18 -14.08
C ILE A 239 4.86 16.21 -13.14
N TYR A 240 6.07 15.96 -12.65
CA TYR A 240 6.78 16.88 -11.75
C TYR A 240 7.10 18.20 -12.43
N ARG A 241 7.54 18.18 -13.69
CA ARG A 241 7.79 19.40 -14.46
C ARG A 241 6.52 20.22 -14.65
N ASN A 242 5.40 19.59 -15.01
CA ASN A 242 4.13 20.27 -15.24
C ASN A 242 3.56 20.90 -13.95
N LYS A 243 3.78 20.24 -12.81
CA LYS A 243 3.31 20.69 -11.48
C LYS A 243 4.37 21.50 -10.70
N GLN A 244 5.52 21.82 -11.32
CA GLN A 244 6.63 22.58 -10.73
C GLN A 244 7.16 21.98 -9.41
N ILE A 245 7.40 20.67 -9.42
CA ILE A 245 7.87 19.90 -8.25
C ILE A 245 9.35 19.60 -8.43
N ASP A 246 10.18 20.18 -7.56
CA ASP A 246 11.64 20.00 -7.60
C ASP A 246 12.11 18.82 -6.72
N MET A 247 11.69 17.61 -7.07
CA MET A 247 12.06 16.41 -6.31
C MET A 247 12.91 15.46 -7.16
N PRO A 248 14.07 14.99 -6.65
CA PRO A 248 14.92 14.07 -7.39
C PRO A 248 14.20 12.76 -7.72
N ILE A 249 14.39 12.27 -8.95
CA ILE A 249 13.90 10.96 -9.39
C ILE A 249 15.11 10.02 -9.49
N ARG A 250 15.03 8.85 -8.86
CA ARG A 250 16.04 7.79 -8.98
C ARG A 250 15.42 6.55 -9.59
N HIS A 251 16.17 5.88 -10.45
CA HIS A 251 15.78 4.61 -11.03
C HIS A 251 16.40 3.47 -10.22
N ILE A 252 15.60 2.46 -9.90
CA ILE A 252 16.06 1.27 -9.17
C ILE A 252 15.71 0.05 -9.99
N LEU A 253 16.71 -0.79 -10.26
CA LEU A 253 16.49 -2.15 -10.75
C LEU A 253 16.57 -3.12 -9.59
N LEU A 254 15.50 -3.86 -9.33
CA LEU A 254 15.37 -4.74 -8.18
C LEU A 254 15.30 -6.22 -8.60
N ALA A 255 16.30 -7.01 -8.21
CA ALA A 255 16.29 -8.48 -8.32
C ALA A 255 16.41 -9.12 -6.92
N ARG A 256 15.28 -9.29 -6.22
CA ARG A 256 15.29 -9.73 -4.80
C ARG A 256 16.03 -11.05 -4.57
N ASP A 257 15.76 -12.03 -5.42
CA ASP A 257 16.23 -13.41 -5.24
C ASP A 257 17.32 -13.79 -6.26
N GLY A 258 17.81 -12.83 -7.04
CA GLY A 258 18.80 -13.06 -8.10
C GLY A 258 19.92 -12.02 -8.08
N TYR A 259 20.73 -12.03 -9.13
CA TYR A 259 21.89 -11.15 -9.31
C TYR A 259 21.76 -10.39 -10.61
N ILE A 260 22.11 -9.10 -10.60
CA ILE A 260 22.17 -8.31 -11.83
C ILE A 260 23.64 -8.10 -12.20
N ASP A 261 24.01 -8.58 -13.39
CA ASP A 261 25.29 -8.29 -14.03
C ASP A 261 25.09 -7.20 -15.08
N TYR A 262 25.31 -5.97 -14.65
CA TYR A 262 25.28 -4.79 -15.50
C TYR A 262 26.51 -3.93 -15.17
N PRO A 263 27.66 -4.15 -15.84
CA PRO A 263 28.94 -3.54 -15.45
C PRO A 263 29.02 -2.02 -15.63
N SER A 264 28.15 -1.45 -16.45
CA SER A 264 28.14 -0.02 -16.76
C SER A 264 26.70 0.51 -16.84
N PRO A 265 25.97 0.53 -15.70
CA PRO A 265 24.65 1.10 -15.65
C PRO A 265 24.74 2.64 -15.80
N PRO A 266 23.68 3.29 -16.31
CA PRO A 266 23.56 4.74 -16.27
C PRO A 266 23.70 5.27 -14.84
N ILE A 267 24.22 6.50 -14.68
CA ILE A 267 24.54 7.12 -13.39
C ILE A 267 23.30 7.28 -12.49
N ASP A 268 22.13 7.44 -13.10
CA ASP A 268 20.84 7.62 -12.45
C ASP A 268 20.14 6.30 -12.08
N VAL A 269 20.77 5.15 -12.34
CA VAL A 269 20.25 3.81 -12.09
C VAL A 269 21.01 3.12 -10.97
N GLU A 270 20.31 2.83 -9.89
CA GLU A 270 20.81 2.03 -8.78
C GLU A 270 20.40 0.55 -8.97
N ILE A 271 21.36 -0.36 -8.79
CA ILE A 271 21.12 -1.80 -8.89
C ILE A 271 21.01 -2.39 -7.50
N ILE A 272 19.85 -2.95 -7.20
CA ILE A 272 19.57 -3.65 -5.95
C ILE A 272 19.29 -5.11 -6.26
N ASP A 273 20.11 -5.99 -5.70
CA ASP A 273 19.97 -7.43 -5.90
C ASP A 273 20.24 -8.22 -4.61
N LYS A 274 20.27 -9.55 -4.69
CA LYS A 274 20.46 -10.43 -3.54
C LYS A 274 21.68 -10.08 -2.68
N ARG A 275 22.72 -9.44 -3.24
CA ARG A 275 23.96 -9.08 -2.53
C ARG A 275 23.78 -7.89 -1.58
N ASN A 276 22.94 -6.92 -1.96
CA ASN A 276 22.86 -5.61 -1.28
C ASN A 276 21.45 -5.24 -0.82
N VAL A 277 20.41 -5.99 -1.18
CA VAL A 277 19.01 -5.68 -0.84
C VAL A 277 18.78 -5.48 0.66
N ASN A 278 19.41 -6.27 1.53
CA ASN A 278 19.28 -6.12 2.97
C ASN A 278 19.90 -4.81 3.48
N LYS A 279 21.10 -4.48 2.99
CA LYS A 279 21.79 -3.22 3.32
C LYS A 279 21.01 -2.01 2.82
N TRP A 280 20.41 -2.13 1.64
CA TRP A 280 19.53 -1.11 1.08
C TRP A 280 18.32 -0.90 2.01
N TYR A 281 17.58 -1.94 2.39
CA TYR A 281 16.47 -1.78 3.35
C TYR A 281 16.89 -1.25 4.74
N GLU A 282 18.11 -1.54 5.20
CA GLU A 282 18.65 -0.94 6.43
C GLU A 282 18.86 0.57 6.27
N SER A 283 19.45 1.03 5.16
CA SER A 283 19.64 2.46 4.91
C SER A 283 18.29 3.18 4.80
N LEU A 284 17.28 2.54 4.20
CA LEU A 284 15.93 3.08 4.11
C LEU A 284 15.24 3.24 5.47
N ARG A 285 15.51 2.34 6.43
CA ARG A 285 14.95 2.43 7.79
C ARG A 285 15.57 3.51 8.64
N GLN A 286 16.81 3.91 8.35
CA GLN A 286 17.52 4.96 9.07
C GLN A 286 17.07 6.37 8.68
N LEU A 287 16.34 6.52 7.58
CA LEU A 287 15.77 7.80 7.14
C LEU A 287 14.58 8.19 8.03
N SER A 288 14.88 8.82 9.17
CA SER A 288 13.91 9.23 10.19
C SER A 288 13.28 10.61 9.95
N SER A 289 13.46 11.19 8.76
CA SER A 289 12.90 12.51 8.44
C SER A 289 11.37 12.45 8.47
N PRO A 290 10.68 13.44 9.06
CA PRO A 290 9.23 13.52 9.00
C PRO A 290 8.75 13.65 7.55
N ILE A 291 7.46 13.38 7.33
CA ILE A 291 6.81 13.63 6.04
C ILE A 291 6.98 15.11 5.69
N LYS A 292 7.53 15.39 4.51
CA LYS A 292 7.79 16.77 4.06
C LYS A 292 6.67 17.28 3.17
N PHE A 293 6.43 18.59 3.18
CA PHE A 293 5.42 19.22 2.32
C PHE A 293 5.67 18.95 0.83
N GLN A 294 6.92 18.98 0.38
CA GLN A 294 7.28 18.68 -1.00
C GLN A 294 6.96 17.22 -1.40
N GLN A 295 7.10 16.29 -0.45
CA GLN A 295 6.72 14.90 -0.63
C GLN A 295 5.20 14.74 -0.81
N LEU A 296 4.41 15.49 -0.04
CA LEU A 296 2.94 15.53 -0.18
C LEU A 296 2.52 16.12 -1.53
N LYS A 297 3.14 17.22 -1.96
CA LYS A 297 2.93 17.80 -3.30
C LYS A 297 3.23 16.79 -4.41
N ALA A 298 4.35 16.08 -4.29
CA ALA A 298 4.77 15.07 -5.26
C ALA A 298 3.78 13.90 -5.33
N ALA A 299 3.30 13.42 -4.17
CA ALA A 299 2.28 12.37 -4.10
C ALA A 299 0.96 12.82 -4.71
N GLN A 300 0.46 14.01 -4.34
CA GLN A 300 -0.78 14.56 -4.88
C GLN A 300 -0.71 14.71 -6.41
N ALA A 301 0.40 15.23 -6.94
CA ALA A 301 0.56 15.40 -8.39
C ALA A 301 0.51 14.07 -9.17
N LEU A 302 1.08 13.00 -8.60
CA LEU A 302 1.00 11.67 -9.21
C LEU A 302 -0.43 11.13 -9.13
N LEU A 303 -1.07 11.20 -7.96
CA LEU A 303 -2.45 10.76 -7.75
C LEU A 303 -3.45 11.49 -8.65
N ASP A 304 -3.31 12.81 -8.83
CA ASP A 304 -4.15 13.62 -9.73
C ASP A 304 -4.11 13.15 -11.18
N THR A 305 -2.98 12.56 -11.60
CA THR A 305 -2.75 12.12 -12.98
C THR A 305 -3.12 10.64 -13.18
N CYS A 306 -3.46 9.93 -12.11
CA CYS A 306 -3.86 8.53 -12.19
C CYS A 306 -5.22 8.37 -12.85
N LYS A 307 -5.38 7.25 -13.58
CA LYS A 307 -6.70 6.76 -13.98
C LYS A 307 -7.49 6.36 -12.73
N ARG A 308 -8.77 6.69 -12.78
CA ARG A 308 -9.78 6.25 -11.83
C ARG A 308 -10.74 5.36 -12.60
N THR A 309 -10.87 4.11 -12.19
CA THR A 309 -12.00 3.30 -12.64
C THR A 309 -13.21 3.72 -11.82
N VAL A 310 -14.13 4.46 -12.46
CA VAL A 310 -15.43 4.80 -11.87
C VAL A 310 -16.32 3.58 -12.03
N ALA A 311 -17.05 3.18 -10.98
CA ALA A 311 -17.91 2.00 -10.98
C ALA A 311 -18.93 1.99 -12.15
N THR A 312 -19.31 3.16 -12.65
CA THR A 312 -20.28 3.33 -13.75
C THR A 312 -19.72 2.96 -15.13
N ASP A 313 -18.41 3.11 -15.37
CA ASP A 313 -17.80 2.89 -16.69
C ASP A 313 -17.74 1.39 -17.06
N GLN A 314 -17.96 0.48 -16.10
CA GLN A 314 -17.96 -0.97 -16.33
C GLN A 314 -19.35 -1.53 -16.68
N GLU A 315 -20.45 -0.88 -16.25
CA GLU A 315 -21.80 -1.28 -16.67
C GLU A 315 -22.08 -0.98 -18.15
N GLU A 316 -21.44 0.04 -18.72
CA GLU A 316 -21.56 0.35 -20.15
C GLU A 316 -20.71 -0.58 -21.02
N GLY A 317 -19.54 -1.04 -20.52
CA GLY A 317 -18.70 -2.00 -21.23
C GLY A 317 -19.35 -3.39 -21.36
N GLU A 318 -19.97 -3.90 -20.30
CA GLU A 318 -20.66 -5.20 -20.31
C GLU A 318 -21.95 -5.16 -21.18
N ARG A 319 -22.66 -4.03 -21.25
CA ARG A 319 -23.83 -3.88 -22.16
C ARG A 319 -23.46 -3.79 -23.64
N VAL A 320 -22.21 -3.46 -23.97
CA VAL A 320 -21.73 -3.39 -25.36
C VAL A 320 -21.20 -4.75 -25.82
N GLU A 321 -20.69 -5.60 -24.93
CA GLU A 321 -20.32 -6.98 -25.26
C GLU A 321 -21.52 -7.96 -25.34
N GLU A 322 -22.66 -7.60 -24.75
CA GLU A 322 -23.90 -8.40 -24.83
C GLU A 322 -24.89 -7.98 -25.94
N ARG A 323 -24.47 -7.13 -26.91
CA ARG A 323 -25.33 -6.69 -28.03
C ARG A 323 -24.86 -7.10 -29.42
#